data_AF-A0A1K2BRV8-F1
#
_entry.id   AF-A0A1K2BRV8-F1
#
_cell.length_a   1.000
_cell.length_b   1.000
_cell.length_c   1.000
_cell.angle_alpha   90.00
_cell.angle_beta   90.00
_cell.angle_gamma   90.00
#
_symmetry.space_group_name_H-M   'P 1'
#
loop_
_entity.id
_entity.type
_entity.pdbx_description
1 polymer ?
#
loop_
_entity_poly.entity_id
_entity_poly.type
_entity_poly.pdbx_seq_one_letter_code
_entity_poly.pdbx_strand_id
1 'polypeptide(L)'
;MREKYRNGESGMLRTLRTATRRSAGRPVPGPRTGSGSAGPGDPGGSVDRADTAALPNEPFNRRIEVLVAVVDSPDETSLTAQLLEGRGWSVRPWLPRDDTADASALGPGRVGLLVEVRLHGARFGAVQAAVSEIENLARRHQAGMWVVDAFLIEHDLAHDYRSVFHAHRRLLETSALPGSPSPRTWIAALRTSLGVISTVRILKQTGRPSVEALERRLERGTLTGRPYDPQALQLRIPMGMEGRDPDGPPPSPVSAWRLAGPMLAGLGAAGACGIAAAAADGLFMLVPLLVACALVWPVGHEITNRRGEQPLADTIVWGAAAVAPMTVAGLLLALIMPGPPAQVARVTAYMVLGVALCALMLYGLGYALVHSWFSRNANWAVPALVPALALSLPWFGGLLHTMYLKAGFGVPSDAITVSVYWSYAASLKPTGIALGLAAVVLAIAGWLRHYHQWVHARGMVRIGVPLMSLFVIGISLTAGLVGAEAAANRARVAAASGENPAAYYGVQGRLVCVKPVSKGIPVFNGPLANRRSLLTFGTSGDRVWLWDPRRDQSLSVRLEDVVVTEAGASTCG
;
A
#
# COMPACT_ATOMS: atom_id res chain seq x y z
N MET A 1 -30.61 14.85 23.18
CA MET A 1 -31.59 13.82 23.60
C MET A 1 -31.00 12.42 23.36
N ARG A 2 -29.90 12.10 24.06
CA ARG A 2 -29.00 10.98 23.74
C ARG A 2 -28.92 9.94 24.88
N GLU A 3 -29.90 9.95 25.78
CA GLU A 3 -29.82 9.28 27.09
C GLU A 3 -30.92 8.24 27.33
N LYS A 4 -31.81 8.00 26.35
CA LYS A 4 -32.95 7.08 26.49
C LYS A 4 -32.80 5.70 25.82
N TYR A 5 -31.65 5.39 25.21
CA TYR A 5 -31.42 4.14 24.48
C TYR A 5 -30.45 3.16 25.16
N ARG A 6 -29.98 3.43 26.39
CA ARG A 6 -28.90 2.65 27.03
C ARG A 6 -29.36 1.50 27.95
N ASN A 7 -30.66 1.34 28.22
CA ASN A 7 -31.15 0.41 29.25
C ASN A 7 -31.96 -0.81 28.73
N GLY A 8 -31.90 -1.13 27.42
CA GLY A 8 -32.67 -2.24 26.84
C GLY A 8 -31.92 -3.56 26.60
N GLU A 9 -30.58 -3.58 26.56
CA GLU A 9 -29.82 -4.72 26.00
C GLU A 9 -29.24 -5.72 27.03
N SER A 10 -29.46 -5.54 28.33
CA SER A 10 -28.78 -6.36 29.36
C SER A 10 -29.48 -7.68 29.75
N GLY A 11 -30.67 -7.98 29.21
CA GLY A 11 -31.49 -9.11 29.67
C GLY A 11 -31.36 -10.42 28.88
N MET A 12 -30.95 -10.39 27.60
CA MET A 12 -31.21 -11.53 26.69
C MET A 12 -29.96 -12.32 26.27
N LEU A 13 -28.75 -11.85 26.62
CA LEU A 13 -27.47 -12.46 26.20
C LEU A 13 -26.90 -13.51 27.18
N ARG A 14 -27.60 -13.83 28.29
CA ARG A 14 -27.11 -14.77 29.31
C ARG A 14 -27.63 -16.20 29.20
N THR A 15 -28.59 -16.50 28.32
CA THR A 15 -29.30 -17.80 28.34
C THR A 15 -28.91 -18.77 27.22
N LEU A 16 -27.97 -18.41 26.33
CA LEU A 16 -27.56 -19.24 25.19
C LEU A 16 -26.13 -19.81 25.28
N ARG A 17 -25.49 -19.75 26.46
CA ARG A 17 -24.09 -20.21 26.64
C ARG A 17 -23.93 -21.61 27.25
N THR A 18 -25.02 -22.37 27.40
CA THR A 18 -25.02 -23.70 28.04
C THR A 18 -25.68 -24.76 27.15
N ALA A 19 -25.20 -24.95 25.94
CA ALA A 19 -25.49 -26.16 25.17
C ALA A 19 -24.42 -26.40 24.09
N THR A 20 -23.21 -26.79 24.49
CA THR A 20 -22.21 -27.32 23.55
C THR A 20 -21.28 -28.30 24.26
N ARG A 21 -21.76 -29.53 24.47
CA ARG A 21 -20.88 -30.67 24.74
C ARG A 21 -21.59 -32.00 24.47
N ARG A 22 -21.26 -32.58 23.31
CA ARG A 22 -21.19 -34.03 22.97
C ARG A 22 -21.61 -34.23 21.51
N SER A 23 -20.63 -34.20 20.61
CA SER A 23 -20.74 -34.91 19.33
C SER A 23 -19.86 -36.15 19.47
N ALA A 24 -20.51 -37.29 19.73
CA ALA A 24 -19.90 -38.61 19.68
C ALA A 24 -19.83 -39.04 18.21
N GLY A 25 -18.68 -39.59 17.82
CA GLY A 25 -18.41 -40.04 16.46
C GLY A 25 -19.40 -41.10 15.99
N ARG A 26 -19.70 -41.07 14.68
CA ARG A 26 -20.40 -42.16 13.99
C ARG A 26 -19.46 -42.77 12.94
N PRO A 27 -19.47 -44.11 12.77
CA PRO A 27 -18.52 -44.83 11.94
C PRO A 27 -18.94 -44.86 10.47
N VAL A 28 -17.94 -45.00 9.60
CA VAL A 28 -18.08 -45.20 8.15
C VAL A 28 -18.45 -46.66 7.85
N PRO A 29 -19.51 -46.96 7.09
CA PRO A 29 -19.75 -48.33 6.59
C PRO A 29 -18.86 -48.61 5.37
N GLY A 30 -18.22 -49.79 5.37
CA GLY A 30 -17.38 -50.29 4.28
C GLY A 30 -18.14 -50.71 3.02
N PRO A 31 -17.42 -51.05 1.94
CA PRO A 31 -17.99 -51.29 0.62
C PRO A 31 -18.59 -52.70 0.52
N ARG A 32 -19.82 -52.78 0.00
CA ARG A 32 -20.48 -54.04 -0.36
C ARG A 32 -20.15 -54.41 -1.80
N THR A 33 -19.72 -55.65 -1.99
CA THR A 33 -19.49 -56.35 -3.25
C THR A 33 -20.76 -57.03 -3.77
N GLY A 34 -20.87 -57.17 -5.10
CA GLY A 34 -21.85 -58.00 -5.84
C GLY A 34 -22.48 -57.23 -7.01
N SER A 35 -22.13 -57.41 -8.30
CA SER A 35 -22.29 -58.58 -9.20
C SER A 35 -23.76 -58.92 -9.53
N GLY A 36 -24.22 -58.64 -10.76
CA GLY A 36 -25.40 -59.31 -11.34
C GLY A 36 -26.20 -58.58 -12.44
N SER A 37 -25.86 -58.84 -13.71
CA SER A 37 -26.69 -58.99 -14.94
C SER A 37 -27.87 -58.05 -15.31
N ALA A 38 -27.67 -57.36 -16.43
CA ALA A 38 -28.45 -57.30 -17.69
C ALA A 38 -30.00 -57.20 -17.72
N GLY A 39 -30.48 -56.14 -18.39
CA GLY A 39 -31.80 -56.05 -19.03
C GLY A 39 -32.00 -54.64 -19.67
N PRO A 40 -32.28 -54.50 -20.98
CA PRO A 40 -32.40 -53.21 -21.66
C PRO A 40 -33.86 -52.75 -21.79
N GLY A 41 -34.13 -51.46 -21.53
CA GLY A 41 -35.47 -50.91 -21.73
C GLY A 41 -35.65 -49.45 -21.29
N ASP A 42 -35.29 -48.53 -22.18
CA ASP A 42 -35.98 -47.26 -22.49
C ASP A 42 -36.07 -46.14 -21.40
N PRO A 43 -36.45 -44.89 -21.77
CA PRO A 43 -35.57 -43.73 -21.62
C PRO A 43 -36.15 -42.65 -20.69
N GLY A 44 -35.34 -41.65 -20.33
CA GLY A 44 -35.85 -40.42 -19.71
C GLY A 44 -35.75 -40.35 -18.19
N GLY A 45 -34.54 -40.52 -17.67
CA GLY A 45 -34.16 -39.95 -16.39
C GLY A 45 -33.28 -38.74 -16.64
N SER A 46 -33.86 -37.54 -16.55
CA SER A 46 -33.10 -36.30 -16.43
C SER A 46 -32.19 -36.41 -15.21
N VAL A 47 -30.93 -36.76 -15.45
CA VAL A 47 -29.88 -36.65 -14.45
C VAL A 47 -29.84 -35.18 -14.05
N ASP A 48 -30.21 -34.92 -12.79
CA ASP A 48 -30.01 -33.66 -12.10
C ASP A 48 -28.60 -33.16 -12.42
N ARG A 49 -28.56 -32.20 -13.33
CA ARG A 49 -27.36 -31.46 -13.68
C ARG A 49 -27.08 -30.63 -12.44
N ALA A 50 -26.27 -31.16 -11.54
CA ALA A 50 -25.77 -30.42 -10.40
C ALA A 50 -25.37 -29.03 -10.88
N ASP A 51 -26.11 -28.02 -10.43
CA ASP A 51 -25.92 -26.61 -10.76
C ASP A 51 -24.44 -26.28 -10.60
N THR A 52 -23.73 -26.24 -11.73
CA THR A 52 -22.39 -25.67 -11.81
C THR A 52 -22.55 -24.18 -11.59
N ALA A 53 -22.70 -23.79 -10.32
CA ALA A 53 -22.58 -22.41 -9.88
C ALA A 53 -21.29 -21.86 -10.49
N ALA A 54 -21.45 -20.92 -11.42
CA ALA A 54 -20.33 -20.33 -12.15
C ALA A 54 -19.27 -19.87 -11.15
N LEU A 55 -18.03 -20.29 -11.37
CA LEU A 55 -16.91 -19.87 -10.54
C LEU A 55 -16.82 -18.33 -10.60
N PRO A 56 -16.66 -17.64 -9.45
CA PRO A 56 -16.72 -16.19 -9.41
C PRO A 56 -15.59 -15.56 -10.23
N ASN A 57 -15.90 -14.48 -10.93
CA ASN A 57 -14.93 -13.69 -11.71
C ASN A 57 -14.02 -12.80 -10.84
N GLU A 58 -14.34 -12.62 -9.56
CA GLU A 58 -13.61 -11.73 -8.65
C GLU A 58 -13.07 -12.48 -7.42
N PRO A 59 -11.80 -12.25 -7.03
CA PRO A 59 -11.21 -12.88 -5.85
C PRO A 59 -11.82 -12.34 -4.56
N PHE A 60 -12.19 -13.24 -3.64
CA PHE A 60 -12.75 -12.92 -2.32
C PHE A 60 -11.89 -13.51 -1.20
N ASN A 61 -11.92 -12.90 -0.01
CA ASN A 61 -11.24 -13.42 1.18
C ASN A 61 -12.17 -13.57 2.40
N ARG A 62 -13.44 -13.17 2.26
CA ARG A 62 -14.49 -13.32 3.28
C ARG A 62 -15.73 -13.93 2.64
N ARG A 63 -16.37 -14.85 3.37
CA ARG A 63 -17.67 -15.43 3.04
C ARG A 63 -18.59 -15.14 4.21
N ILE A 64 -19.75 -14.59 3.93
CA ILE A 64 -20.76 -14.24 4.92
C ILE A 64 -22.01 -15.01 4.51
N GLU A 65 -22.59 -15.74 5.45
CA GLU A 65 -23.87 -16.40 5.26
C GLU A 65 -24.95 -15.47 5.78
N VAL A 66 -25.94 -15.19 4.95
CA VAL A 66 -27.02 -14.26 5.25
C VAL A 66 -28.35 -14.97 5.03
N LEU A 67 -29.17 -15.02 6.08
CA LEU A 67 -30.56 -15.45 5.99
C LEU A 67 -31.40 -14.25 5.57
N VAL A 68 -31.96 -14.33 4.37
CA VAL A 68 -32.84 -13.33 3.79
C VAL A 68 -34.25 -13.88 3.82
N ALA A 69 -35.19 -13.12 4.36
CA ALA A 69 -36.59 -13.46 4.28
C ALA A 69 -37.24 -12.69 3.14
N VAL A 70 -38.04 -13.41 2.34
CA VAL A 70 -38.68 -12.92 1.12
C VAL A 70 -40.18 -13.19 1.23
N VAL A 71 -41.00 -12.32 0.65
CA VAL A 71 -42.45 -12.57 0.52
C VAL A 71 -42.68 -13.89 -0.23
N ASP A 72 -43.54 -14.73 0.33
CA ASP A 72 -43.96 -16.03 -0.22
C ASP A 72 -44.84 -15.84 -1.47
N SER A 73 -44.17 -15.46 -2.55
CA SER A 73 -44.69 -15.36 -3.90
C SER A 73 -43.63 -15.90 -4.86
N PRO A 74 -43.99 -16.74 -5.84
CA PRO A 74 -43.03 -17.29 -6.79
C PRO A 74 -42.34 -16.18 -7.61
N ASP A 75 -43.04 -15.08 -7.87
CA ASP A 75 -42.52 -13.93 -8.61
C ASP A 75 -41.47 -13.18 -7.78
N GLU A 76 -41.76 -12.88 -6.51
CA GLU A 76 -40.82 -12.19 -5.60
C GLU A 76 -39.60 -13.06 -5.27
N THR A 77 -39.81 -14.37 -5.09
CA THR A 77 -38.74 -15.32 -4.79
C THR A 77 -37.81 -15.46 -5.99
N SER A 78 -38.35 -15.60 -7.20
CA SER A 78 -37.55 -15.70 -8.43
C SER A 78 -36.84 -14.39 -8.77
N LEU A 79 -37.51 -13.24 -8.62
CA LEU A 79 -36.89 -11.92 -8.77
C LEU A 79 -35.72 -11.74 -7.79
N THR A 80 -35.95 -12.06 -6.52
CA THR A 80 -34.92 -11.95 -5.48
C THR A 80 -33.73 -12.85 -5.76
N ALA A 81 -33.97 -14.12 -6.13
CA ALA A 81 -32.91 -15.05 -6.52
C ALA A 81 -32.10 -14.51 -7.71
N GLN A 82 -32.76 -14.07 -8.79
CA GLN A 82 -32.10 -13.51 -9.97
C GLN A 82 -31.27 -12.26 -9.64
N LEU A 83 -31.78 -11.38 -8.77
CA LEU A 83 -31.06 -10.17 -8.35
C LEU A 83 -29.79 -10.49 -7.55
N LEU A 84 -29.87 -11.46 -6.64
CA LEU A 84 -28.74 -11.89 -5.81
C LEU A 84 -27.70 -12.69 -6.62
N GLU A 85 -28.16 -13.60 -7.49
CA GLU A 85 -27.30 -14.37 -8.40
C GLU A 85 -26.67 -13.50 -9.48
N GLY A 86 -27.40 -12.51 -9.99
CA GLY A 86 -26.87 -11.49 -10.91
C GLY A 86 -25.73 -10.67 -10.30
N ARG A 87 -25.60 -10.67 -8.97
CA ARG A 87 -24.47 -10.09 -8.24
C ARG A 87 -23.29 -11.06 -8.08
N GLY A 88 -23.46 -12.32 -8.47
CA GLY A 88 -22.48 -13.41 -8.33
C GLY A 88 -22.51 -14.11 -6.97
N TRP A 89 -23.58 -13.96 -6.20
CA TRP A 89 -23.75 -14.62 -4.91
C TRP A 89 -24.50 -15.94 -5.07
N SER A 90 -24.12 -16.97 -4.30
CA SER A 90 -24.85 -18.24 -4.33
C SER A 90 -26.06 -18.17 -3.41
N VAL A 91 -27.23 -18.45 -3.97
CA VAL A 91 -28.51 -18.48 -3.26
C VAL A 91 -28.94 -19.92 -3.12
N ARG A 92 -29.47 -20.28 -1.95
CA ARG A 92 -30.04 -21.61 -1.69
C ARG A 92 -31.34 -21.45 -0.90
N PRO A 93 -32.33 -22.31 -1.09
CA PRO A 93 -33.49 -22.36 -0.20
C PRO A 93 -33.03 -22.62 1.24
N TRP A 94 -33.53 -21.84 2.20
CA TRP A 94 -33.32 -22.13 3.61
C TRP A 94 -34.26 -23.25 4.03
N LEU A 95 -33.69 -24.41 4.35
CA LEU A 95 -34.42 -25.55 4.90
C LEU A 95 -34.22 -25.54 6.42
N PRO A 96 -35.31 -25.47 7.22
CA PRO A 96 -35.21 -25.60 8.68
C PRO A 96 -34.48 -26.89 9.02
N ARG A 97 -33.52 -26.82 9.95
CA ARG A 97 -32.77 -27.98 10.39
C ARG A 97 -33.55 -28.66 11.52
N ASP A 98 -34.17 -29.81 11.24
CA ASP A 98 -34.92 -30.72 12.15
C ASP A 98 -35.65 -30.06 13.35
N ASP A 99 -36.99 -30.05 13.30
CA ASP A 99 -37.97 -29.87 14.40
C ASP A 99 -37.81 -28.70 15.40
N THR A 100 -36.87 -27.76 15.20
CA THR A 100 -36.91 -26.49 15.95
C THR A 100 -37.93 -25.55 15.31
N ALA A 101 -38.77 -24.94 16.15
CA ALA A 101 -39.88 -24.04 15.79
C ALA A 101 -39.43 -22.69 15.14
N ASP A 102 -38.29 -22.69 14.45
CA ASP A 102 -37.62 -21.50 13.90
C ASP A 102 -38.25 -20.99 12.60
N ALA A 103 -39.16 -21.75 11.97
CA ALA A 103 -39.94 -21.24 10.84
C ALA A 103 -40.79 -20.01 11.22
N SER A 104 -41.12 -19.86 12.52
CA SER A 104 -41.79 -18.68 13.06
C SER A 104 -40.92 -17.41 13.03
N ALA A 105 -39.59 -17.53 12.92
CA ALA A 105 -38.66 -16.40 12.95
C ALA A 105 -38.71 -15.52 11.67
N LEU A 106 -39.17 -16.09 10.54
CA LEU A 106 -39.31 -15.35 9.28
C LEU A 106 -40.58 -14.50 9.24
N GLY A 107 -41.60 -14.85 10.04
CA GLY A 107 -42.94 -14.28 9.99
C GLY A 107 -43.87 -14.95 8.96
N PRO A 108 -45.20 -14.73 9.07
CA PRO A 108 -46.19 -15.36 8.18
C PRO A 108 -46.08 -14.86 6.73
N GLY A 109 -46.35 -15.76 5.76
CA GLY A 109 -46.21 -15.48 4.31
C GLY A 109 -44.75 -15.29 3.88
N ARG A 110 -43.85 -15.87 4.68
CA ARG A 110 -42.37 -15.85 4.71
C ARG A 110 -41.64 -17.00 4.01
N VAL A 111 -40.80 -16.80 2.99
CA VAL A 111 -39.82 -17.84 2.57
C VAL A 111 -38.40 -17.38 2.87
N GLY A 112 -37.59 -18.29 3.42
CA GLY A 112 -36.18 -18.04 3.73
C GLY A 112 -35.27 -18.42 2.56
N LEU A 113 -34.34 -17.53 2.22
CA LEU A 113 -33.24 -17.77 1.29
C LEU A 113 -31.92 -17.61 2.04
N LEU A 114 -31.03 -18.58 1.87
CA LEU A 114 -29.68 -18.58 2.40
C LEU A 114 -28.73 -18.07 1.32
N VAL A 115 -28.07 -16.95 1.59
CA VAL A 115 -27.23 -16.24 0.63
C VAL A 115 -25.79 -16.23 1.12
N GLU A 116 -24.88 -16.74 0.30
CA GLU A 116 -23.45 -16.63 0.56
C GLU A 116 -22.87 -15.38 -0.11
N VAL A 117 -22.71 -14.31 0.68
CA VAL A 117 -22.11 -13.07 0.23
C VAL A 117 -20.59 -13.18 0.32
N ARG A 118 -19.91 -12.96 -0.81
CA ARG A 118 -18.45 -13.03 -0.92
C ARG A 118 -17.88 -11.63 -0.99
N LEU A 119 -17.06 -11.25 -0.03
CA LEU A 119 -16.46 -9.91 0.08
C LEU A 119 -14.93 -9.98 0.11
N HIS A 120 -14.31 -8.88 -0.31
CA HIS A 120 -12.88 -8.65 -0.17
C HIS A 120 -12.63 -7.54 0.86
N GLY A 121 -11.83 -7.82 1.89
CA GLY A 121 -11.47 -6.82 2.91
C GLY A 121 -11.13 -7.39 4.29
N ALA A 122 -11.17 -6.50 5.28
CA ALA A 122 -11.02 -6.84 6.69
C ALA A 122 -12.21 -7.68 7.19
N ARG A 123 -11.98 -8.45 8.25
CA ARG A 123 -13.07 -9.12 8.98
C ARG A 123 -14.02 -8.08 9.60
N PHE A 124 -13.45 -7.00 10.11
CA PHE A 124 -14.19 -5.93 10.75
C PHE A 124 -15.08 -5.23 9.72
N GLY A 125 -16.39 -5.13 10.02
CA GLY A 125 -17.38 -4.50 9.14
C GLY A 125 -17.92 -5.39 8.02
N ALA A 126 -17.35 -6.57 7.76
CA ALA A 126 -17.76 -7.42 6.62
C ALA A 126 -19.22 -7.90 6.71
N VAL A 127 -19.70 -8.27 7.90
CA VAL A 127 -21.11 -8.68 8.10
C VAL A 127 -22.04 -7.50 7.84
N GLN A 128 -21.78 -6.34 8.47
CA GLN A 128 -22.58 -5.13 8.26
C GLN A 128 -22.59 -4.69 6.79
N ALA A 129 -21.46 -4.88 6.08
CA ALA A 129 -21.36 -4.63 4.66
C ALA A 129 -22.26 -5.54 3.84
N ALA A 130 -22.23 -6.86 4.10
CA ALA A 130 -23.09 -7.82 3.42
C ALA A 130 -24.59 -7.49 3.63
N VAL A 131 -24.98 -7.21 4.86
CA VAL A 131 -26.36 -6.80 5.21
C VAL A 131 -26.76 -5.55 4.44
N SER A 132 -25.96 -4.48 4.55
CA SER A 132 -26.27 -3.22 3.87
C SER A 132 -26.23 -3.32 2.35
N GLU A 133 -25.44 -4.23 1.76
CA GLU A 133 -25.48 -4.49 0.32
C GLU A 133 -26.80 -5.13 -0.13
N ILE A 134 -27.28 -6.14 0.61
CA ILE A 134 -28.57 -6.80 0.34
C ILE A 134 -29.72 -5.81 0.55
N GLU A 135 -29.75 -5.08 1.66
CA GLU A 135 -30.80 -4.08 1.91
C GLU A 135 -30.78 -2.95 0.86
N ASN A 136 -29.61 -2.48 0.45
CA ASN A 136 -29.51 -1.49 -0.62
C ASN A 136 -29.98 -2.05 -1.96
N LEU A 137 -29.86 -3.35 -2.18
CA LEU A 137 -30.37 -4.00 -3.38
C LEU A 137 -31.90 -4.10 -3.31
N ALA A 138 -32.44 -4.52 -2.16
CA ALA A 138 -33.87 -4.54 -1.89
C ALA A 138 -34.51 -3.17 -2.11
N ARG A 139 -33.93 -2.11 -1.52
CA ARG A 139 -34.40 -0.72 -1.69
C ARG A 139 -34.34 -0.22 -3.13
N ARG A 140 -33.26 -0.53 -3.87
CA ARG A 140 -33.08 -0.06 -5.26
C ARG A 140 -34.02 -0.73 -6.24
N HIS A 141 -34.39 -1.98 -6.00
CA HIS A 141 -35.26 -2.76 -6.88
C HIS A 141 -36.67 -2.96 -6.32
N GLN A 142 -36.99 -2.33 -5.17
CA GLN A 142 -38.26 -2.47 -4.45
C GLN A 142 -38.66 -3.94 -4.17
N ALA A 143 -37.66 -4.82 -4.02
CA ALA A 143 -37.91 -6.24 -3.78
C ALA A 143 -38.41 -6.48 -2.36
N GLY A 144 -39.38 -7.40 -2.20
CA GLY A 144 -39.99 -7.77 -0.92
C GLY A 144 -39.09 -8.62 -0.02
N MET A 145 -37.83 -8.23 0.17
CA MET A 145 -36.84 -8.96 0.97
C MET A 145 -36.17 -8.10 2.04
N TRP A 146 -35.81 -8.73 3.17
CA TRP A 146 -34.96 -8.13 4.21
C TRP A 146 -34.08 -9.19 4.87
N VAL A 147 -33.04 -8.74 5.55
CA VAL A 147 -32.09 -9.62 6.24
C VAL A 147 -32.61 -9.96 7.63
N VAL A 148 -32.63 -11.25 7.97
CA VAL A 148 -33.05 -11.76 9.29
C VAL A 148 -31.84 -12.04 10.16
N ASP A 149 -30.84 -12.72 9.62
CA ASP A 149 -29.60 -13.04 10.32
C ASP A 149 -28.42 -12.99 9.35
N ALA A 150 -27.24 -12.68 9.86
CA ALA A 150 -26.02 -12.66 9.09
C ALA A 150 -24.82 -13.03 9.97
N PHE A 151 -24.07 -14.03 9.54
CA PHE A 151 -22.86 -14.44 10.25
C PHE A 151 -21.69 -14.65 9.28
N LEU A 152 -20.50 -14.35 9.78
CA LEU A 152 -19.28 -14.58 9.03
C LEU A 152 -19.00 -16.09 9.01
N ILE A 153 -18.93 -16.68 7.81
CA ILE A 153 -18.42 -18.04 7.66
C ILE A 153 -16.91 -17.95 7.91
N GLU A 154 -16.51 -18.31 9.12
CA GLU A 154 -15.12 -18.59 9.39
C GLU A 154 -14.78 -19.87 8.63
N HIS A 155 -14.02 -19.71 7.54
CA HIS A 155 -13.45 -20.88 6.91
C HIS A 155 -12.57 -21.53 7.95
N ASP A 156 -12.88 -22.78 8.28
CA ASP A 156 -12.26 -23.46 9.39
C ASP A 156 -10.84 -23.94 9.04
N LEU A 157 -10.06 -23.09 8.36
CA LEU A 157 -8.61 -23.24 8.16
C LEU A 157 -7.88 -23.26 9.50
N ALA A 158 -8.50 -22.72 10.54
CA ALA A 158 -8.05 -22.88 11.90
C ALA A 158 -8.16 -24.34 12.39
N HIS A 159 -8.91 -25.23 11.72
CA HIS A 159 -8.98 -26.66 12.02
C HIS A 159 -8.59 -27.57 10.82
N ASP A 160 -8.56 -27.07 9.58
CA ASP A 160 -7.96 -27.75 8.41
C ASP A 160 -6.43 -27.58 8.43
N TYR A 161 -5.82 -28.27 9.39
CA TYR A 161 -4.38 -28.29 9.57
C TYR A 161 -3.73 -29.11 8.47
N ARG A 162 -3.37 -28.43 7.38
CA ARG A 162 -2.55 -29.03 6.33
C ARG A 162 -1.09 -28.76 6.60
N SER A 163 -0.32 -29.81 6.82
CA SER A 163 1.13 -29.70 6.87
C SER A 163 1.66 -29.52 5.46
N VAL A 164 2.41 -28.44 5.24
CA VAL A 164 3.05 -28.13 3.97
C VAL A 164 4.51 -28.57 4.06
N PHE A 165 4.85 -29.62 3.33
CA PHE A 165 6.22 -30.11 3.22
C PHE A 165 6.83 -29.62 1.92
N HIS A 166 8.05 -29.13 2.01
CA HIS A 166 8.84 -28.69 0.87
C HIS A 166 9.93 -29.73 0.60
N ALA A 167 9.93 -30.33 -0.58
CA ALA A 167 11.03 -31.20 -1.01
C ALA A 167 12.12 -30.34 -1.64
N HIS A 168 13.31 -30.41 -1.08
CA HIS A 168 14.50 -29.74 -1.59
C HIS A 168 15.47 -30.78 -2.16
N ARG A 169 16.31 -30.36 -3.11
CA ARG A 169 17.38 -31.22 -3.59
C ARG A 169 18.41 -31.41 -2.47
N ARG A 170 18.74 -32.66 -2.14
CA ARG A 170 19.79 -32.97 -1.18
C ARG A 170 21.11 -32.44 -1.73
N LEU A 171 21.83 -31.62 -0.94
CA LEU A 171 23.20 -31.29 -1.30
C LEU A 171 24.00 -32.58 -1.13
N LEU A 172 24.74 -33.01 -2.15
CA LEU A 172 25.65 -34.14 -2.00
C LEU A 172 26.62 -33.75 -0.88
N GLU A 173 26.59 -34.45 0.26
CA GLU A 173 27.67 -34.42 1.23
C GLU A 173 28.88 -35.03 0.51
N THR A 174 29.58 -34.23 -0.29
CA THR A 174 30.94 -34.56 -0.69
C THR A 174 31.71 -34.64 0.60
N SER A 175 32.10 -35.87 0.96
CA SER A 175 32.93 -36.25 2.09
C SER A 175 34.12 -35.29 2.21
N ALA A 176 33.94 -34.21 2.96
CA ALA A 176 34.93 -33.17 3.09
C ALA A 176 35.97 -33.65 4.09
N LEU A 177 37.17 -33.95 3.58
CA LEU A 177 38.37 -33.94 4.41
C LEU A 177 38.42 -32.61 5.20
N PRO A 178 38.94 -32.61 6.44
CA PRO A 178 39.00 -31.43 7.28
C PRO A 178 40.08 -30.48 6.72
N GLY A 179 39.68 -29.60 5.81
CA GLY A 179 40.57 -28.61 5.21
C GLY A 179 39.82 -27.57 4.38
N SER A 180 39.60 -26.39 4.97
CA SER A 180 39.13 -25.14 4.36
C SER A 180 37.80 -25.20 3.56
N PRO A 181 36.68 -24.70 4.13
CA PRO A 181 35.44 -24.57 3.36
C PRO A 181 35.62 -23.54 2.25
N SER A 182 35.53 -23.99 0.99
CA SER A 182 35.57 -23.07 -0.15
C SER A 182 34.44 -22.03 -0.04
N PRO A 183 34.64 -20.79 -0.50
CA PRO A 183 33.59 -19.75 -0.50
C PRO A 183 32.36 -20.19 -1.31
N ARG A 184 32.54 -21.09 -2.30
CA ARG A 184 31.43 -21.68 -3.07
C ARG A 184 30.56 -22.63 -2.24
N THR A 185 31.17 -23.49 -1.42
CA THR A 185 30.45 -24.38 -0.50
C THR A 185 29.73 -23.59 0.59
N TRP A 186 30.34 -22.50 1.09
CA TRP A 186 29.69 -21.61 2.04
C TRP A 186 28.51 -20.85 1.41
N ILE A 187 28.65 -20.31 0.19
CA ILE A 187 27.54 -19.67 -0.53
C ILE A 187 26.42 -20.68 -0.85
N ALA A 188 26.77 -21.92 -1.23
CA ALA A 188 25.78 -22.97 -1.47
C ALA A 188 25.00 -23.33 -0.20
N ALA A 189 25.70 -23.47 0.94
CA ALA A 189 25.10 -23.70 2.25
C ALA A 189 24.24 -22.51 2.72
N LEU A 190 24.69 -21.27 2.47
CA LEU A 190 23.91 -20.07 2.76
C LEU A 190 22.65 -20.00 1.87
N ARG A 191 22.74 -20.35 0.60
CA ARG A 191 21.58 -20.36 -0.32
C ARG A 191 20.55 -21.44 0.06
N THR A 192 20.99 -22.61 0.53
CA THR A 192 20.07 -23.64 1.03
C THR A 192 19.47 -23.27 2.39
N SER A 193 20.24 -22.67 3.30
CA SER A 193 19.71 -22.20 4.59
C SER A 193 18.70 -21.05 4.42
N LEU A 194 18.95 -20.15 3.45
CA LEU A 194 18.04 -19.08 3.05
C LEU A 194 16.83 -19.56 2.21
N GLY A 195 16.80 -20.83 1.79
CA GLY A 195 15.70 -21.38 0.98
C GLY A 195 15.62 -20.83 -0.46
N VAL A 196 16.72 -20.24 -0.96
CA VAL A 196 16.76 -19.51 -2.24
C VAL A 196 16.89 -20.46 -3.44
N ILE A 197 17.22 -21.75 -3.26
CA ILE A 197 17.35 -22.74 -4.34
C ILE A 197 16.27 -23.84 -4.27
N SER A 198 15.53 -23.92 -5.39
CA SER A 198 14.50 -24.87 -5.87
C SER A 198 13.83 -25.76 -4.83
N THR A 199 12.72 -25.27 -4.28
CA THR A 199 11.60 -26.15 -3.90
C THR A 199 11.20 -26.94 -5.14
N VAL A 200 11.49 -28.23 -5.20
CA VAL A 200 11.20 -29.08 -6.37
C VAL A 200 9.75 -29.59 -6.29
N ARG A 201 9.21 -29.69 -5.07
CA ARG A 201 7.86 -30.21 -4.82
C ARG A 201 7.27 -29.63 -3.54
N ILE A 202 5.99 -29.30 -3.58
CA ILE A 202 5.20 -28.90 -2.41
C ILE A 202 4.15 -29.98 -2.16
N LEU A 203 4.10 -30.50 -0.94
CA LEU A 203 3.14 -31.52 -0.52
C LEU A 203 2.27 -30.94 0.58
N LYS A 204 0.95 -30.98 0.39
CA LYS A 204 -0.03 -30.60 1.40
C LYS A 204 -0.75 -31.86 1.86
N GLN A 205 -0.61 -32.24 3.12
CA GLN A 205 -1.26 -33.40 3.71
C GLN A 205 -2.17 -32.98 4.85
N THR A 206 -3.31 -33.66 4.98
CA THR A 206 -4.21 -33.49 6.11
C THR A 206 -3.57 -34.08 7.36
N GLY A 207 -3.61 -33.35 8.47
CA GLY A 207 -2.95 -33.77 9.71
C GLY A 207 -1.43 -33.59 9.67
N ARG A 208 -0.72 -34.33 10.52
CA ARG A 208 0.73 -34.22 10.73
C ARG A 208 1.42 -35.58 10.57
N PRO A 209 1.44 -36.15 9.34
CA PRO A 209 2.14 -37.41 9.13
C PRO A 209 3.63 -37.23 9.45
N SER A 210 4.23 -38.24 10.10
CA SER A 210 5.68 -38.25 10.29
C SER A 210 6.38 -38.16 8.93
N VAL A 211 7.54 -37.49 8.88
CA VAL A 211 8.32 -37.33 7.64
C VAL A 211 8.59 -38.70 7.02
N GLU A 212 8.96 -39.68 7.84
CA GLU A 212 9.21 -41.06 7.42
C GLU A 212 7.98 -41.75 6.82
N ALA A 213 6.78 -41.51 7.38
CA ALA A 213 5.55 -42.07 6.82
C ALA A 213 5.21 -41.42 5.48
N LEU A 214 5.50 -40.13 5.33
CA LEU A 214 5.30 -39.38 4.09
C LEU A 214 6.32 -39.79 3.02
N GLU A 215 7.61 -39.94 3.37
CA GLU A 215 8.66 -40.44 2.48
C GLU A 215 8.31 -41.85 1.98
N ARG A 216 7.97 -42.79 2.87
CA ARG A 216 7.48 -44.13 2.49
C ARG A 216 6.26 -44.11 1.58
N ARG A 217 5.39 -43.09 1.70
CA ARG A 217 4.20 -42.94 0.85
C ARG A 217 4.55 -42.35 -0.52
N LEU A 218 5.54 -41.47 -0.58
CA LEU A 218 6.08 -40.87 -1.80
C LEU A 218 6.95 -41.83 -2.61
N GLU A 219 7.77 -42.64 -1.94
CA GLU A 219 8.58 -43.71 -2.54
C GLU A 219 7.69 -44.73 -3.26
N ARG A 220 6.54 -45.06 -2.67
CA ARG A 220 5.51 -45.91 -3.29
C ARG A 220 4.77 -45.24 -4.46
N GLY A 221 5.10 -44.00 -4.83
CA GLY A 221 4.50 -43.28 -5.95
C GLY A 221 3.03 -42.87 -5.76
N THR A 222 2.45 -43.11 -4.58
CA THR A 222 0.98 -43.10 -4.37
C THR A 222 0.30 -41.73 -4.47
N LEU A 223 1.05 -40.63 -4.47
CA LEU A 223 0.47 -39.27 -4.44
C LEU A 223 0.48 -38.57 -5.80
N THR A 224 1.50 -38.77 -6.63
CA THR A 224 1.62 -38.06 -7.92
C THR A 224 2.10 -38.94 -9.06
N GLY A 225 2.24 -40.25 -8.85
CA GLY A 225 2.76 -41.19 -9.85
C GLY A 225 4.23 -40.95 -10.27
N ARG A 226 4.92 -39.99 -9.65
CA ARG A 226 6.35 -39.72 -9.88
C ARG A 226 7.16 -40.29 -8.71
N PRO A 227 8.20 -41.10 -8.97
CA PRO A 227 9.03 -41.66 -7.91
C PRO A 227 9.69 -40.52 -7.14
N TYR A 228 9.63 -40.61 -5.81
CA TYR A 228 10.44 -39.80 -4.92
C TYR A 228 11.74 -40.54 -4.67
N ASP A 229 12.85 -39.92 -5.04
CA ASP A 229 14.19 -40.44 -4.75
C ASP A 229 14.69 -39.81 -3.44
N PRO A 230 14.75 -40.57 -2.33
CA PRO A 230 15.22 -40.08 -1.03
C PRO A 230 16.72 -39.76 -1.02
N GLN A 231 17.49 -40.19 -2.03
CA GLN A 231 18.89 -39.83 -2.17
C GLN A 231 19.07 -38.46 -2.82
N ALA A 232 18.20 -38.12 -3.78
CA ALA A 232 18.25 -36.84 -4.49
C ALA A 232 17.43 -35.74 -3.83
N LEU A 233 16.39 -36.08 -3.06
CA LEU A 233 15.46 -35.15 -2.45
C LEU A 233 15.36 -35.37 -0.94
N GLN A 234 15.24 -34.28 -0.20
CA GLN A 234 15.00 -34.26 1.23
C GLN A 234 13.72 -33.49 1.51
N LEU A 235 12.79 -34.07 2.26
CA LEU A 235 11.62 -33.35 2.77
C LEU A 235 12.03 -32.50 3.98
N ARG A 236 11.71 -31.20 3.91
CA ARG A 236 11.88 -30.29 5.02
C ARG A 236 10.57 -30.15 5.80
N ILE A 237 10.66 -30.32 7.11
CA ILE A 237 9.56 -30.06 8.05
C ILE A 237 9.27 -28.55 8.00
N PRO A 238 7.99 -28.13 7.91
CA PRO A 238 7.65 -26.71 7.98
C PRO A 238 8.19 -26.08 9.27
N MET A 239 8.70 -24.85 9.16
CA MET A 239 9.29 -24.12 10.29
C MET A 239 8.30 -24.06 11.47
N GLY A 240 8.79 -24.44 12.67
CA GLY A 240 8.03 -24.37 13.92
C GLY A 240 7.27 -25.65 14.28
N MET A 241 7.50 -26.71 13.51
CA MET A 241 6.91 -28.04 13.73
C MET A 241 7.95 -29.11 14.12
N GLU A 242 9.23 -28.76 14.14
CA GLU A 242 10.33 -29.63 14.54
C GLU A 242 10.25 -29.93 16.06
N GLY A 243 10.41 -31.20 16.45
CA GLY A 243 10.45 -31.63 17.86
C GLY A 243 9.12 -31.60 18.60
N ARG A 244 8.01 -31.23 17.94
CA ARG A 244 6.67 -31.26 18.55
C ARG A 244 6.00 -32.61 18.35
N ASP A 245 5.22 -33.00 19.34
CA ASP A 245 4.36 -34.17 19.27
C ASP A 245 3.45 -34.08 18.03
N PRO A 246 3.48 -35.08 17.12
CA PRO A 246 2.59 -35.12 15.95
C PRO A 246 1.10 -35.06 16.32
N ASP A 247 0.73 -35.52 17.51
CA ASP A 247 -0.64 -35.54 18.03
C ASP A 247 -0.99 -34.27 18.84
N GLY A 248 -0.02 -33.40 19.10
CA GLY A 248 -0.23 -32.13 19.83
C GLY A 248 -0.96 -31.07 19.00
N PRO A 249 -1.76 -30.18 19.62
CA PRO A 249 -2.43 -29.10 18.91
C PRO A 249 -1.40 -28.16 18.25
N PRO A 250 -1.74 -27.53 17.11
CA PRO A 250 -0.88 -26.52 16.51
C PRO A 250 -0.62 -25.35 17.43
N PRO A 251 0.53 -24.68 17.25
CA PRO A 251 0.72 -23.38 17.86
C PRO A 251 -0.43 -22.48 17.43
N SER A 252 -1.12 -21.90 18.40
CA SER A 252 -2.12 -20.86 18.12
C SER A 252 -1.47 -19.80 17.24
N PRO A 253 -2.12 -19.34 16.16
CA PRO A 253 -1.58 -18.29 15.32
C PRO A 253 -1.29 -17.07 16.19
N VAL A 254 -0.01 -16.81 16.43
CA VAL A 254 0.41 -15.64 17.20
C VAL A 254 0.06 -14.44 16.36
N SER A 255 -0.72 -13.51 16.92
CA SER A 255 -1.08 -12.27 16.24
C SER A 255 0.19 -11.64 15.67
N ALA A 256 0.20 -11.37 14.36
CA ALA A 256 1.35 -10.76 13.69
C ALA A 256 1.79 -9.47 14.39
N TRP A 257 0.85 -8.73 15.00
CA TRP A 257 1.12 -7.53 15.79
C TRP A 257 1.88 -7.78 17.09
N ARG A 258 1.62 -8.92 17.77
CA ARG A 258 2.35 -9.27 19.00
C ARG A 258 3.83 -9.59 18.71
N LEU A 259 4.14 -10.06 17.51
CA LEU A 259 5.50 -10.36 17.07
C LEU A 259 6.17 -9.15 16.40
N ALA A 260 5.42 -8.41 15.59
CA ALA A 260 5.94 -7.25 14.85
C ALA A 260 6.28 -6.08 15.78
N GLY A 261 5.52 -5.87 16.86
CA GLY A 261 5.77 -4.78 17.82
C GLY A 261 7.18 -4.82 18.43
N PRO A 262 7.56 -5.91 19.12
CA PRO A 262 8.91 -6.07 19.69
C PRO A 262 10.01 -6.00 18.63
N MET A 263 9.80 -6.62 17.46
CA MET A 263 10.77 -6.57 16.36
C MET A 263 11.00 -5.14 15.86
N LEU A 264 9.92 -4.37 15.62
CA LEU A 264 10.01 -2.98 15.20
C LEU A 264 10.64 -2.10 16.28
N ALA A 265 10.32 -2.33 17.55
CA ALA A 265 10.94 -1.62 18.66
C ALA A 265 12.45 -1.90 18.75
N GLY A 266 12.88 -3.16 18.58
CA GLY A 266 14.28 -3.54 18.55
C GLY A 266 15.05 -2.92 17.38
N LEU A 267 14.47 -2.90 16.18
CA LEU A 267 15.05 -2.24 15.01
C LEU A 267 15.12 -0.72 15.17
N GLY A 268 14.09 -0.10 15.76
CA GLY A 268 14.10 1.32 16.10
C GLY A 268 15.18 1.67 17.12
N ALA A 269 15.35 0.85 18.16
CA ALA A 269 16.40 1.00 19.15
C ALA A 269 17.80 0.85 18.53
N ALA A 270 18.00 -0.10 17.60
CA ALA A 270 19.24 -0.25 16.86
C ALA A 270 19.61 1.00 16.05
N GLY A 271 18.63 1.59 15.35
CA GLY A 271 18.82 2.86 14.63
C GLY A 271 19.19 4.01 15.58
N ALA A 272 18.52 4.10 16.73
CA ALA A 272 18.84 5.10 17.77
C ALA A 272 20.25 4.90 18.34
N CYS A 273 20.72 3.67 18.51
CA CYS A 273 22.09 3.36 18.92
C CYS A 273 23.11 3.84 17.88
N GLY A 274 22.83 3.66 16.59
CA GLY A 274 23.67 4.20 15.52
C GLY A 274 23.84 5.72 15.59
N ILE A 275 22.74 6.43 15.85
CA ILE A 275 22.75 7.89 16.02
C ILE A 275 23.51 8.30 17.28
N ALA A 276 23.26 7.62 18.40
CA ALA A 276 23.94 7.90 19.66
C ALA A 276 25.45 7.63 19.57
N ALA A 277 25.88 6.62 18.79
CA ALA A 277 27.28 6.34 18.55
C ALA A 277 27.98 7.47 17.79
N ALA A 278 27.33 8.06 16.78
CA ALA A 278 27.86 9.22 16.06
C ALA A 278 27.96 10.49 16.92
N ALA A 279 27.10 10.62 17.94
CA ALA A 279 27.07 11.78 18.83
C ALA A 279 27.99 11.66 20.05
N ALA A 280 28.56 10.49 20.30
CA ALA A 280 29.40 10.22 21.46
C ALA A 280 30.89 10.31 21.10
N ASP A 281 31.65 11.03 21.93
CA ASP A 281 33.09 11.19 21.72
C ASP A 281 33.91 10.06 22.35
N GLY A 282 35.00 9.68 21.68
CA GLY A 282 36.00 8.76 22.19
C GLY A 282 35.44 7.40 22.60
N LEU A 283 35.83 6.92 23.80
CA LEU A 283 35.46 5.59 24.28
C LEU A 283 33.96 5.44 24.56
N PHE A 284 33.23 6.55 24.76
CA PHE A 284 31.80 6.53 25.03
C PHE A 284 30.95 6.08 23.83
N MET A 285 31.50 6.13 22.60
CA MET A 285 30.83 5.58 21.42
C MET A 285 30.61 4.06 21.52
N LEU A 286 31.39 3.36 22.34
CA LEU A 286 31.26 1.93 22.53
C LEU A 286 29.98 1.54 23.26
N VAL A 287 29.46 2.40 24.15
CA VAL A 287 28.24 2.12 24.93
C VAL A 287 27.03 1.85 24.04
N PRO A 288 26.62 2.73 23.11
CA PRO A 288 25.49 2.45 22.22
C PRO A 288 25.76 1.29 21.25
N LEU A 289 27.01 1.06 20.83
CA LEU A 289 27.36 -0.11 20.01
C LEU A 289 27.19 -1.42 20.76
N LEU A 290 27.56 -1.47 22.05
CA LEU A 290 27.33 -2.62 22.92
C LEU A 290 25.83 -2.88 23.12
N VAL A 291 25.02 -1.83 23.27
CA VAL A 291 23.55 -1.96 23.31
C VAL A 291 23.01 -2.53 22.01
N ALA A 292 23.49 -2.06 20.85
CA ALA A 292 23.13 -2.62 19.56
C ALA A 292 23.54 -4.11 19.45
N CYS A 293 24.73 -4.49 19.91
CA CYS A 293 25.14 -5.89 19.99
C CYS A 293 24.23 -6.72 20.91
N ALA A 294 23.79 -6.17 22.04
CA ALA A 294 22.86 -6.86 22.94
C ALA A 294 21.47 -7.06 22.30
N LEU A 295 21.03 -6.17 21.40
CA LEU A 295 19.76 -6.30 20.65
C LEU A 295 19.76 -7.43 19.61
N VAL A 296 20.93 -7.93 19.21
CA VAL A 296 21.06 -9.05 18.25
C VAL A 296 20.32 -10.28 18.74
N TRP A 297 20.46 -10.63 20.03
CA TRP A 297 19.82 -11.81 20.60
C TRP A 297 18.28 -11.73 20.59
N PRO A 298 17.61 -10.72 21.19
CA PRO A 298 16.15 -10.67 21.22
C PRO A 298 15.53 -10.48 19.83
N VAL A 299 16.14 -9.67 18.94
CA VAL A 299 15.65 -9.50 17.57
C VAL A 299 15.83 -10.78 16.76
N GLY A 300 17.01 -11.39 16.87
CA GLY A 300 17.29 -12.69 16.27
C GLY A 300 16.33 -13.75 16.78
N HIS A 301 16.13 -13.80 18.09
CA HIS A 301 15.22 -14.76 18.74
C HIS A 301 13.82 -14.57 18.21
N GLU A 302 13.30 -13.35 18.10
CA GLU A 302 11.96 -13.09 17.58
C GLU A 302 11.79 -13.47 16.10
N ILE A 303 12.80 -13.21 15.27
CA ILE A 303 12.84 -13.62 13.85
C ILE A 303 12.88 -15.15 13.73
N THR A 304 13.68 -15.81 14.58
CA THR A 304 13.87 -17.26 14.58
C THR A 304 12.91 -18.03 15.47
N ASN A 305 12.09 -17.39 16.30
CA ASN A 305 11.16 -18.02 17.28
C ASN A 305 10.12 -18.93 16.61
N ARG A 306 10.01 -18.81 15.28
CA ARG A 306 9.17 -19.64 14.43
C ARG A 306 9.87 -20.89 13.91
N ARG A 307 11.17 -21.05 14.15
CA ARG A 307 11.95 -22.28 13.94
C ARG A 307 12.10 -22.91 15.33
N GLY A 308 12.18 -24.24 15.44
CA GLY A 308 12.26 -24.91 16.75
C GLY A 308 13.54 -24.55 17.52
N GLU A 309 14.02 -25.45 18.38
CA GLU A 309 15.32 -25.30 19.05
C GLU A 309 16.43 -25.09 18.01
N GLN A 310 16.75 -23.83 17.70
CA GLN A 310 17.82 -23.48 16.78
C GLN A 310 19.11 -23.32 17.57
N PRO A 311 20.26 -23.67 16.97
CA PRO A 311 21.54 -23.36 17.56
C PRO A 311 21.65 -21.84 17.73
N LEU A 312 22.15 -21.42 18.89
CA LEU A 312 22.36 -20.01 19.26
C LEU A 312 23.08 -19.19 18.18
N ALA A 313 23.94 -19.83 17.38
CA ALA A 313 24.62 -19.23 16.24
C ALA A 313 23.64 -18.71 15.15
N ASP A 314 22.59 -19.46 14.79
CA ASP A 314 21.64 -19.05 13.75
C ASP A 314 20.83 -17.83 14.20
N THR A 315 20.39 -17.84 15.45
CA THR A 315 19.70 -16.72 16.09
C THR A 315 20.56 -15.46 16.06
N ILE A 316 21.85 -15.57 16.41
CA ILE A 316 22.78 -14.44 16.36
C ILE A 316 23.00 -13.95 14.92
N VAL A 317 23.16 -14.85 13.94
CA VAL A 317 23.38 -14.46 12.53
C VAL A 317 22.17 -13.67 12.00
N TRP A 318 20.95 -14.15 12.23
CA TRP A 318 19.73 -13.46 11.78
C TRP A 318 19.50 -12.14 12.52
N GLY A 319 19.76 -12.12 13.83
CA GLY A 319 19.71 -10.90 14.62
C GLY A 319 20.71 -9.85 14.14
N ALA A 320 21.97 -10.25 13.88
CA ALA A 320 23.02 -9.37 13.39
C ALA A 320 22.69 -8.84 11.99
N ALA A 321 22.18 -9.70 11.09
CA ALA A 321 21.76 -9.31 9.76
C ALA A 321 20.62 -8.27 9.75
N ALA A 322 19.78 -8.24 10.80
CA ALA A 322 18.71 -7.26 10.94
C ALA A 322 19.15 -5.98 11.68
N VAL A 323 19.91 -6.12 12.76
CA VAL A 323 20.32 -5.02 13.66
C VAL A 323 21.47 -4.19 13.07
N ALA A 324 22.48 -4.82 12.47
CA ALA A 324 23.64 -4.13 11.90
C ALA A 324 23.28 -3.09 10.83
N PRO A 325 22.47 -3.40 9.79
CA PRO A 325 22.13 -2.40 8.78
C PRO A 325 21.33 -1.23 9.34
N MET A 326 20.45 -1.46 10.34
CA MET A 326 19.74 -0.36 10.99
C MET A 326 20.65 0.52 11.84
N THR A 327 21.61 -0.07 12.55
CA THR A 327 22.62 0.66 13.31
C THR A 327 23.52 1.49 12.38
N VAL A 328 23.99 0.90 11.28
CA VAL A 328 24.78 1.60 10.26
C VAL A 328 23.97 2.72 9.59
N ALA A 329 22.69 2.49 9.28
CA ALA A 329 21.83 3.53 8.73
C ALA A 329 21.66 4.71 9.70
N GLY A 330 21.47 4.44 11.00
CA GLY A 330 21.42 5.47 12.04
C GLY A 330 22.73 6.26 12.14
N LEU A 331 23.87 5.57 12.08
CA LEU A 331 25.19 6.19 12.11
C LEU A 331 25.42 7.08 10.87
N LEU A 332 25.16 6.57 9.66
CA LEU A 332 25.30 7.32 8.42
C LEU A 332 24.39 8.55 8.40
N LEU A 333 23.15 8.42 8.89
CA LEU A 333 22.22 9.53 8.98
C LEU A 333 22.76 10.66 9.87
N ALA A 334 23.36 10.32 11.01
CA ALA A 334 23.97 11.29 11.91
C ALA A 334 25.23 11.93 11.33
N LEU A 335 26.04 11.19 10.57
CA LEU A 335 27.26 11.72 9.93
C LEU A 335 26.96 12.67 8.76
N ILE A 336 25.88 12.42 8.01
CA ILE A 336 25.48 13.24 6.86
C ILE A 336 24.81 14.55 7.31
N MET A 337 24.26 14.59 8.52
CA MET A 337 23.51 15.73 9.05
C MET A 337 24.31 16.45 10.15
N PRO A 338 25.15 17.45 9.80
CA PRO A 338 25.86 18.24 10.82
C PRO A 338 24.85 19.03 11.66
N GLY A 339 24.85 18.79 12.98
CA GLY A 339 24.01 19.52 13.91
C GLY A 339 24.06 18.97 15.34
N PRO A 340 23.56 19.74 16.33
CA PRO A 340 23.46 19.27 17.71
C PRO A 340 22.57 18.01 17.80
N PRO A 341 22.81 17.13 18.79
CA PRO A 341 22.14 15.83 18.90
C PRO A 341 20.60 15.95 18.98
N ALA A 342 20.09 17.04 19.56
CA ALA A 342 18.65 17.33 19.59
C ALA A 342 18.06 17.56 18.19
N GLN A 343 18.82 18.16 17.27
CA GLN A 343 18.40 18.35 15.87
C GLN A 343 18.41 17.02 15.12
N VAL A 344 19.45 16.19 15.33
CA VAL A 344 19.53 14.84 14.74
C VAL A 344 18.37 13.96 15.23
N ALA A 345 18.05 13.99 16.53
CA ALA A 345 16.93 13.26 17.10
C ALA A 345 15.58 13.72 16.50
N ARG A 346 15.38 15.03 16.35
CA ARG A 346 14.16 15.60 15.76
C ARG A 346 14.01 15.21 14.28
N VAL A 347 15.08 15.33 13.51
CA VAL A 347 15.11 14.91 12.09
C VAL A 347 14.84 13.42 11.97
N THR A 348 15.46 12.61 12.81
CA THR A 348 15.24 11.16 12.83
C THR A 348 13.79 10.83 13.17
N ALA A 349 13.21 11.50 14.18
CA ALA A 349 11.80 11.32 14.53
C ALA A 349 10.88 11.69 13.35
N TYR A 350 11.15 12.79 12.64
CA TYR A 350 10.41 13.14 11.44
C TYR A 350 10.62 12.16 10.28
N MET A 351 11.81 11.60 10.13
CA MET A 351 12.09 10.57 9.11
C MET A 351 11.35 9.27 9.42
N VAL A 352 11.40 8.79 10.66
CA VAL A 352 10.66 7.59 11.10
C VAL A 352 9.16 7.81 10.95
N LEU A 353 8.64 8.96 11.39
CA LEU A 353 7.25 9.33 11.20
C LEU A 353 6.90 9.40 9.70
N GLY A 354 7.76 10.01 8.89
CA GLY A 354 7.60 10.10 7.44
C GLY A 354 7.54 8.72 6.78
N VAL A 355 8.45 7.82 7.10
CA VAL A 355 8.46 6.43 6.60
C VAL A 355 7.22 5.67 7.04
N ALA A 356 6.81 5.80 8.31
CA ALA A 356 5.60 5.17 8.82
C ALA A 356 4.33 5.68 8.10
N LEU A 357 4.23 6.99 7.90
CA LEU A 357 3.14 7.61 7.14
C LEU A 357 3.17 7.21 5.67
N CYS A 358 4.35 7.14 5.05
CA CYS A 358 4.51 6.64 3.68
C CYS A 358 4.06 5.18 3.56
N ALA A 359 4.45 4.30 4.49
CA ALA A 359 4.00 2.91 4.50
C ALA A 359 2.47 2.84 4.64
N LEU A 360 1.89 3.57 5.61
CA LEU A 360 0.43 3.64 5.79
C LEU A 360 -0.29 4.13 4.53
N MET A 361 0.27 5.13 3.86
CA MET A 361 -0.24 5.68 2.61
C MET A 361 -0.16 4.65 1.47
N LEU A 362 0.97 3.95 1.33
CA LEU A 362 1.15 2.92 0.30
C LEU A 362 0.22 1.72 0.50
N TYR A 363 0.02 1.26 1.75
CA TYR A 363 -0.96 0.21 2.05
C TYR A 363 -2.39 0.67 1.76
N GLY A 364 -2.75 1.88 2.19
CA GLY A 364 -4.05 2.46 1.89
C GLY A 364 -4.29 2.58 0.38
N LEU A 365 -3.31 3.10 -0.36
CA LEU A 365 -3.38 3.20 -1.82
C LEU A 365 -3.47 1.82 -2.47
N GLY A 366 -2.76 0.82 -1.95
CA GLY A 366 -2.92 -0.58 -2.33
C GLY A 366 -4.36 -1.05 -2.19
N TYR A 367 -5.01 -0.81 -1.04
CA TYR A 367 -6.42 -1.17 -0.85
C TYR A 367 -7.38 -0.37 -1.73
N ALA A 368 -7.03 0.87 -2.10
CA ALA A 368 -7.84 1.69 -2.99
C ALA A 368 -7.74 1.21 -4.46
N LEU A 369 -6.54 0.84 -4.90
CA LEU A 369 -6.23 0.53 -6.30
C LEU A 369 -6.42 -0.95 -6.63
N VAL A 370 -6.12 -1.87 -5.71
CA VAL A 370 -6.24 -3.31 -5.94
C VAL A 370 -7.72 -3.69 -6.12
N HIS A 371 -8.01 -4.40 -7.22
CA HIS A 371 -9.39 -4.71 -7.65
C HIS A 371 -10.27 -3.46 -7.85
N SER A 372 -9.67 -2.32 -8.19
CA SER A 372 -10.40 -1.13 -8.59
C SER A 372 -10.68 -1.13 -10.10
N TRP A 373 -11.58 -0.24 -10.53
CA TRP A 373 -11.74 0.03 -11.94
C TRP A 373 -10.43 0.51 -12.57
N PHE A 374 -9.65 1.34 -11.86
CA PHE A 374 -8.38 1.85 -12.37
C PHE A 374 -7.37 0.72 -12.64
N SER A 375 -7.20 -0.25 -11.73
CA SER A 375 -6.28 -1.37 -11.96
C SER A 375 -6.68 -2.25 -13.14
N ARG A 376 -8.00 -2.43 -13.37
CA ARG A 376 -8.51 -3.19 -14.53
C ARG A 376 -8.27 -2.46 -15.86
N ASN A 377 -8.15 -1.14 -15.79
CA ASN A 377 -8.10 -0.23 -16.93
C ASN A 377 -6.72 0.44 -17.09
N ALA A 378 -5.73 0.08 -16.25
CA ALA A 378 -4.43 0.74 -16.21
C ALA A 378 -3.69 0.69 -17.55
N ASN A 379 -3.85 -0.42 -18.28
CA ASN A 379 -3.21 -0.65 -19.58
C ASN A 379 -3.59 0.40 -20.64
N TRP A 380 -4.75 1.05 -20.54
CA TRP A 380 -5.12 2.14 -21.44
C TRP A 380 -5.09 3.51 -20.75
N ALA A 381 -5.39 3.57 -19.44
CA ALA A 381 -5.41 4.82 -18.70
C ALA A 381 -4.02 5.46 -18.60
N VAL A 382 -2.97 4.65 -18.36
CA VAL A 382 -1.59 5.16 -18.24
C VAL A 382 -1.09 5.72 -19.57
N PRO A 383 -1.20 5.00 -20.71
CA PRO A 383 -0.83 5.57 -22.02
C PRO A 383 -1.62 6.81 -22.40
N ALA A 384 -2.90 6.92 -22.03
CA ALA A 384 -3.69 8.13 -22.28
C ALA A 384 -3.24 9.33 -21.42
N LEU A 385 -2.80 9.06 -20.19
CA LEU A 385 -2.35 10.09 -19.25
C LEU A 385 -1.00 10.71 -19.65
N VAL A 386 -0.08 9.93 -20.22
CA VAL A 386 1.28 10.39 -20.56
C VAL A 386 1.28 11.58 -21.54
N PRO A 387 0.59 11.53 -22.70
CA PRO A 387 0.49 12.68 -23.61
C PRO A 387 -0.20 13.89 -22.97
N ALA A 388 -1.25 13.65 -22.17
CA ALA A 388 -1.97 14.73 -21.48
C ALA A 388 -1.04 15.47 -20.50
N LEU A 389 -0.20 14.74 -19.76
CA LEU A 389 0.81 15.33 -18.88
C LEU A 389 1.93 16.02 -19.66
N ALA A 390 2.42 15.42 -20.75
CA ALA A 390 3.45 16.01 -21.60
C ALA A 390 3.01 17.36 -22.20
N LEU A 391 1.72 17.53 -22.53
CA LEU A 391 1.20 18.80 -23.03
C LEU A 391 0.88 19.80 -21.92
N SER A 392 0.28 19.35 -20.82
CA SER A 392 -0.22 20.24 -19.76
C SER A 392 0.89 20.78 -18.84
N LEU A 393 1.93 19.98 -18.55
CA LEU A 393 2.99 20.38 -17.62
C LEU A 393 3.83 21.57 -18.13
N PRO A 394 4.27 21.64 -19.40
CA PRO A 394 4.98 22.81 -19.92
C PRO A 394 4.11 24.05 -19.98
N TRP A 395 2.85 23.90 -20.37
CA TRP A 395 1.89 25.00 -20.39
C TRP A 395 1.72 25.59 -18.99
N PHE A 396 1.53 24.74 -17.98
CA PHE A 396 1.43 25.18 -16.60
C PHE A 396 2.74 25.81 -16.11
N GLY A 397 3.89 25.25 -16.45
CA GLY A 397 5.20 25.85 -16.17
C GLY A 397 5.36 27.25 -16.76
N GLY A 398 4.97 27.44 -18.02
CA GLY A 398 4.96 28.74 -18.69
C GLY A 398 4.02 29.75 -18.02
N LEU A 399 2.86 29.30 -17.50
CA LEU A 399 2.00 30.14 -16.66
C LEU A 399 2.73 30.59 -15.39
N LEU A 400 3.48 29.70 -14.72
CA LEU A 400 4.25 30.06 -13.52
C LEU A 400 5.39 31.03 -13.82
N HIS A 401 6.10 30.87 -14.94
CA HIS A 401 7.09 31.85 -15.40
C HIS A 401 6.46 33.19 -15.73
N THR A 402 5.28 33.18 -16.36
CA THR A 402 4.52 34.41 -16.65
C THR A 402 4.11 35.12 -15.37
N MET A 403 3.64 34.39 -14.36
CA MET A 403 3.32 34.99 -13.06
C MET A 403 4.57 35.55 -12.36
N TYR A 404 5.68 34.80 -12.37
CA TYR A 404 6.93 35.27 -11.80
C TYR A 404 7.46 36.55 -12.48
N LEU A 405 7.48 36.60 -13.82
CA LEU A 405 8.05 37.71 -14.58
C LEU A 405 7.09 38.89 -14.76
N LYS A 406 5.86 38.63 -15.21
CA LYS A 406 4.89 39.67 -15.56
C LYS A 406 4.22 40.25 -14.32
N ALA A 407 3.70 39.41 -13.43
CA ALA A 407 3.08 39.90 -12.20
C ALA A 407 4.14 40.34 -11.17
N GLY A 408 5.28 39.64 -11.12
CA GLY A 408 6.36 39.94 -10.20
C GLY A 408 7.30 41.07 -10.62
N PHE A 409 7.52 41.32 -11.91
CA PHE A 409 8.48 42.34 -12.36
C PHE A 409 7.96 43.25 -13.48
N GLY A 410 6.76 43.01 -14.01
CA GLY A 410 6.25 43.73 -15.19
C GLY A 410 6.92 43.33 -16.51
N VAL A 411 7.82 42.33 -16.49
CA VAL A 411 8.56 41.89 -17.66
C VAL A 411 7.72 40.86 -18.45
N PRO A 412 7.51 41.05 -19.77
CA PRO A 412 6.83 40.06 -20.59
C PRO A 412 7.57 38.72 -20.60
N SER A 413 6.85 37.59 -20.51
CA SER A 413 7.48 36.26 -20.42
C SER A 413 8.12 35.79 -21.73
N ASP A 414 7.67 36.32 -22.87
CA ASP A 414 8.25 36.12 -24.20
C ASP A 414 9.59 36.88 -24.38
N ALA A 415 9.88 37.84 -23.50
CA ALA A 415 11.15 38.55 -23.50
C ALA A 415 12.32 37.75 -22.92
N ILE A 416 12.10 36.52 -22.44
CA ILE A 416 13.15 35.65 -21.89
C ILE A 416 12.96 34.25 -22.47
N THR A 417 14.00 33.72 -23.10
CA THR A 417 13.99 32.38 -23.67
C THR A 417 14.21 31.34 -22.57
N VAL A 418 13.12 30.82 -22.02
CA VAL A 418 13.19 29.70 -21.07
C VAL A 418 13.07 28.38 -21.82
N SER A 419 14.03 27.48 -21.62
CA SER A 419 13.97 26.14 -22.23
C SER A 419 12.75 25.37 -21.71
N VAL A 420 12.15 24.54 -22.57
CA VAL A 420 11.00 23.69 -22.22
C VAL A 420 11.25 22.82 -20.98
N TYR A 421 12.48 22.32 -20.78
CA TYR A 421 12.86 21.52 -19.62
C TYR A 421 12.63 22.25 -18.28
N TRP A 422 12.89 23.55 -18.26
CA TRP A 422 12.69 24.37 -17.07
C TRP A 422 11.21 24.67 -16.81
N SER A 423 10.38 24.77 -17.85
CA SER A 423 8.93 24.84 -17.71
C SER A 423 8.38 23.54 -17.08
N TYR A 424 8.87 22.37 -17.50
CA TYR A 424 8.54 21.11 -16.82
C TYR A 424 8.98 21.11 -15.35
N ALA A 425 10.21 21.52 -15.06
CA ALA A 425 10.72 21.55 -13.68
C ALA A 425 9.90 22.48 -12.78
N ALA A 426 9.46 23.63 -13.30
CA ALA A 426 8.62 24.59 -12.57
C ALA A 426 7.25 24.00 -12.20
N SER A 427 6.64 23.21 -13.08
CA SER A 427 5.32 22.59 -12.81
C SER A 427 5.40 21.33 -11.94
N LEU A 428 6.49 20.57 -11.99
CA LEU A 428 6.63 19.32 -11.24
C LEU A 428 6.46 19.49 -9.73
N LYS A 429 6.96 20.59 -9.13
CA LYS A 429 6.85 20.81 -7.68
C LYS A 429 5.41 21.00 -7.20
N PRO A 430 4.63 21.97 -7.69
CA PRO A 430 3.23 22.12 -7.28
C PRO A 430 2.36 20.92 -7.66
N THR A 431 2.56 20.33 -8.85
CA THR A 431 1.83 19.12 -9.25
C THR A 431 2.18 17.94 -8.35
N GLY A 432 3.45 17.76 -7.98
CA GLY A 432 3.88 16.72 -7.05
C GLY A 432 3.26 16.86 -5.66
N ILE A 433 3.15 18.09 -5.14
CA ILE A 433 2.45 18.38 -3.88
C ILE A 433 0.97 18.00 -4.00
N ALA A 434 0.29 18.41 -5.07
CA ALA A 434 -1.12 18.10 -5.29
C ALA A 434 -1.37 16.60 -5.42
N LEU A 435 -0.51 15.88 -6.15
CA LEU A 435 -0.56 14.43 -6.28
C LEU A 435 -0.29 13.73 -4.94
N GLY A 436 0.66 14.22 -4.15
CA GLY A 436 0.92 13.71 -2.80
C GLY A 436 -0.30 13.84 -1.89
N LEU A 437 -0.93 15.01 -1.87
CA LEU A 437 -2.16 15.24 -1.10
C LEU A 437 -3.33 14.38 -1.60
N ALA A 438 -3.48 14.23 -2.93
CA ALA A 438 -4.47 13.34 -3.50
C ALA A 438 -4.21 11.88 -3.13
N ALA A 439 -2.95 11.44 -3.10
CA ALA A 439 -2.57 10.10 -2.66
C ALA A 439 -2.94 9.86 -1.18
N VAL A 440 -2.82 10.87 -0.31
CA VAL A 440 -3.28 10.78 1.09
C VAL A 440 -4.79 10.55 1.15
N VAL A 441 -5.59 11.34 0.41
CA VAL A 441 -7.05 11.18 0.36
C VAL A 441 -7.43 9.79 -0.18
N LEU A 442 -6.79 9.35 -1.26
CA LEU A 442 -7.01 8.02 -1.83
C LEU A 442 -6.58 6.90 -0.89
N ALA A 443 -5.51 7.07 -0.13
CA ALA A 443 -5.07 6.09 0.86
C ALA A 443 -6.08 5.95 2.00
N ILE A 444 -6.60 7.07 2.52
CA ILE A 444 -7.69 7.06 3.52
C ILE A 444 -8.91 6.35 2.92
N ALA A 445 -9.25 6.63 1.67
CA ALA A 445 -10.34 5.96 0.98
C ALA A 445 -10.14 4.45 0.86
N GLY A 446 -8.91 4.01 0.56
CA GLY A 446 -8.57 2.59 0.53
C GLY A 446 -8.70 1.92 1.90
N TRP A 447 -8.29 2.58 2.98
CA TRP A 447 -8.51 2.08 4.34
C TRP A 447 -9.99 1.96 4.70
N LEU A 448 -10.79 2.99 4.40
CA LEU A 448 -12.23 2.97 4.59
C LEU A 448 -12.92 1.86 3.78
N ARG A 449 -12.45 1.64 2.53
CA ARG A 449 -12.88 0.52 1.68
C ARG A 449 -12.50 -0.83 2.30
N HIS A 450 -11.26 -0.96 2.79
CA HIS A 450 -10.76 -2.19 3.41
C HIS A 450 -11.57 -2.59 4.65
N TYR A 451 -11.97 -1.62 5.47
CA TYR A 451 -12.81 -1.83 6.66
C TYR A 451 -14.31 -1.79 6.40
N HIS A 452 -14.72 -1.81 5.12
CA HIS A 452 -16.12 -1.75 4.71
C HIS A 452 -16.93 -0.57 5.30
N GLN A 453 -16.26 0.55 5.64
CA GLN A 453 -16.95 1.76 6.10
C GLN A 453 -17.56 2.56 4.94
N TRP A 454 -17.13 2.28 3.71
CA TRP A 454 -17.57 2.98 2.49
C TRP A 454 -18.91 2.47 1.91
N VAL A 455 -19.63 1.55 2.55
CA VAL A 455 -20.77 0.84 1.90
C VAL A 455 -21.92 1.77 1.50
N HIS A 456 -22.10 2.90 2.18
CA HIS A 456 -23.12 3.90 1.87
C HIS A 456 -22.74 4.87 0.73
N ALA A 457 -21.49 4.86 0.27
CA ALA A 457 -20.94 5.88 -0.62
C ALA A 457 -20.70 5.38 -2.06
N ARG A 458 -21.52 4.44 -2.57
CA ARG A 458 -21.43 3.94 -3.96
C ARG A 458 -21.63 5.04 -5.02
N GLY A 459 -22.42 6.07 -4.73
CA GLY A 459 -22.55 7.26 -5.59
C GLY A 459 -21.31 8.17 -5.59
N MET A 460 -20.42 8.01 -4.62
CA MET A 460 -19.26 8.87 -4.42
C MET A 460 -18.13 8.60 -5.41
N VAL A 461 -18.15 7.52 -6.20
CA VAL A 461 -17.18 7.35 -7.30
C VAL A 461 -17.48 8.33 -8.44
N ARG A 462 -18.76 8.50 -8.79
CA ARG A 462 -19.20 9.42 -9.86
C ARG A 462 -18.90 10.88 -9.52
N ILE A 463 -19.03 11.24 -8.24
CA ILE A 463 -18.77 12.60 -7.73
C ILE A 463 -17.30 12.76 -7.31
N GLY A 464 -16.70 11.71 -6.76
CA GLY A 464 -15.36 11.73 -6.18
C GLY A 464 -14.26 11.86 -7.22
N VAL A 465 -14.38 11.22 -8.40
CA VAL A 465 -13.40 11.41 -9.48
C VAL A 465 -13.34 12.86 -9.94
N PRO A 466 -14.44 13.52 -10.36
CA PRO A 466 -14.36 14.93 -10.77
C PRO A 466 -13.96 15.85 -9.61
N LEU A 467 -14.42 15.57 -8.38
CA LEU A 467 -14.02 16.37 -7.21
C LEU A 467 -12.51 16.23 -6.92
N MET A 468 -11.94 15.03 -7.04
CA MET A 468 -10.50 14.80 -6.89
C MET A 468 -9.69 15.45 -8.01
N SER A 469 -10.19 15.43 -9.26
CA SER A 469 -9.57 16.15 -10.37
C SER A 469 -9.56 17.65 -10.11
N LEU A 470 -10.69 18.23 -9.68
CA LEU A 470 -10.79 19.64 -9.30
C LEU A 470 -9.87 19.98 -8.13
N PHE A 471 -9.77 19.09 -7.14
CA PHE A 471 -8.86 19.24 -6.01
C PHE A 471 -7.40 19.29 -6.47
N VAL A 472 -6.96 18.34 -7.31
CA VAL A 472 -5.58 18.31 -7.83
C VAL A 472 -5.28 19.55 -8.66
N ILE A 473 -6.19 19.95 -9.55
CA ILE A 473 -6.03 21.14 -10.39
C ILE A 473 -5.96 22.40 -9.52
N GLY A 474 -6.90 22.57 -8.60
CA GLY A 474 -6.98 23.72 -7.70
C GLY A 474 -5.75 23.84 -6.82
N ILE A 475 -5.34 22.77 -6.16
CA ILE A 475 -4.14 22.77 -5.31
C ILE A 475 -2.87 23.03 -6.13
N SER A 476 -2.73 22.40 -7.31
CA SER A 476 -1.57 22.65 -8.18
C SER A 476 -1.50 24.13 -8.57
N LEU A 477 -2.62 24.70 -9.01
CA LEU A 477 -2.70 26.11 -9.40
C LEU A 477 -2.39 27.04 -8.22
N THR A 478 -3.06 26.87 -7.09
CA THR A 478 -2.84 27.71 -5.90
C THR A 478 -1.41 27.60 -5.38
N ALA A 479 -0.88 26.39 -5.21
CA ALA A 479 0.49 26.19 -4.73
C ALA A 479 1.54 26.75 -5.71
N GLY A 480 1.29 26.62 -7.01
CA GLY A 480 2.14 27.16 -8.06
C GLY A 480 2.14 28.69 -8.06
N LEU A 481 0.97 29.33 -8.07
CA LEU A 481 0.82 30.79 -8.09
C LEU A 481 1.43 31.44 -6.85
N VAL A 482 1.08 30.94 -5.66
CA VAL A 482 1.64 31.43 -4.38
C VAL A 482 3.15 31.20 -4.34
N GLY A 483 3.62 30.06 -4.84
CA GLY A 483 5.05 29.76 -4.91
C GLY A 483 5.82 30.71 -5.83
N ALA A 484 5.27 31.02 -7.00
CA ALA A 484 5.85 31.95 -7.97
C ALA A 484 5.87 33.39 -7.43
N GLU A 485 4.78 33.85 -6.82
CA GLU A 485 4.70 35.16 -6.19
C GLU A 485 5.68 35.31 -5.02
N ALA A 486 5.74 34.31 -4.13
CA ALA A 486 6.69 34.30 -3.04
C ALA A 486 8.15 34.29 -3.53
N ALA A 487 8.44 33.58 -4.65
CA ALA A 487 9.75 33.62 -5.27
C ALA A 487 10.08 34.99 -5.86
N ALA A 488 9.14 35.63 -6.56
CA ALA A 488 9.31 36.96 -7.12
C ALA A 488 9.53 38.01 -6.02
N ASN A 489 8.76 37.96 -4.93
CA ASN A 489 8.92 38.86 -3.80
C ASN A 489 10.30 38.70 -3.12
N ARG A 490 10.80 37.47 -2.94
CA ARG A 490 12.16 37.24 -2.46
C ARG A 490 13.21 37.80 -3.41
N ALA A 491 13.03 37.61 -4.71
CA ALA A 491 13.95 38.12 -5.72
C ALA A 491 13.95 39.67 -5.78
N ARG A 492 12.79 40.31 -5.61
CA ARG A 492 12.66 41.77 -5.47
C ARG A 492 13.43 42.30 -4.26
N VAL A 493 13.28 41.64 -3.11
CA VAL A 493 13.99 42.02 -1.88
C VAL A 493 15.50 41.89 -2.06
N ALA A 494 15.98 40.78 -2.63
CA ALA A 494 17.40 40.58 -2.91
C ALA A 494 17.96 41.64 -3.89
N ALA A 495 17.24 41.92 -4.97
CA ALA A 495 17.65 42.94 -5.93
C ALA A 495 17.64 44.35 -5.32
N ALA A 496 16.68 44.65 -4.43
CA ALA A 496 16.63 45.92 -3.71
C ALA A 496 17.78 46.08 -2.70
N SER A 497 18.30 44.98 -2.14
CA SER A 497 19.49 44.98 -1.29
C SER A 497 20.81 44.95 -2.07
N GLY A 498 20.78 45.00 -3.40
CA GLY A 498 21.98 44.96 -4.25
C GLY A 498 22.56 43.56 -4.42
N GLU A 499 21.81 42.51 -4.09
CA GLU A 499 22.20 41.11 -4.29
C GLU A 499 21.54 40.53 -5.54
N ASN A 500 22.25 39.62 -6.22
CA ASN A 500 21.65 38.88 -7.34
C ASN A 500 20.60 37.88 -6.80
N PRO A 501 19.37 37.90 -7.32
CA PRO A 501 18.34 36.97 -6.85
C PRO A 501 18.67 35.53 -7.24
N ALA A 502 18.19 34.58 -6.43
CA ALA A 502 18.31 33.16 -6.73
C ALA A 502 17.61 32.79 -8.05
N ALA A 503 18.17 31.82 -8.77
CA ALA A 503 17.57 31.30 -10.01
C ALA A 503 16.15 30.78 -9.77
N TYR A 504 15.22 31.14 -10.65
CA TYR A 504 13.86 30.60 -10.64
C TYR A 504 13.65 29.73 -11.89
N TYR A 505 13.89 28.43 -11.75
CA TYR A 505 13.67 27.42 -12.80
C TYR A 505 14.13 27.90 -14.18
N GLY A 506 15.45 28.09 -14.35
CA GLY A 506 16.05 28.55 -15.60
C GLY A 506 16.07 30.07 -15.82
N VAL A 507 15.27 30.84 -15.07
CA VAL A 507 15.32 32.30 -15.09
C VAL A 507 16.37 32.78 -14.08
N GLN A 508 17.45 33.40 -14.58
CA GLN A 508 18.51 33.96 -13.75
C GLN A 508 18.44 35.49 -13.77
N GLY A 509 18.12 36.09 -12.63
CA GLY A 509 18.23 37.55 -12.47
C GLY A 509 19.68 37.95 -12.21
N ARG A 510 20.14 39.02 -12.87
CA ARG A 510 21.45 39.65 -12.66
C ARG A 510 21.29 41.16 -12.55
N LEU A 511 21.97 41.74 -11.58
CA LEU A 511 22.10 43.19 -11.46
C LEU A 511 23.12 43.70 -12.48
N VAL A 512 22.70 44.72 -13.23
CA VAL A 512 23.49 45.31 -14.30
C VAL A 512 23.48 46.83 -14.21
N CYS A 513 24.57 47.43 -14.67
CA CYS A 513 24.73 48.85 -14.87
C CYS A 513 24.55 49.18 -16.34
N VAL A 514 23.68 50.14 -16.63
CA VAL A 514 23.26 50.45 -18.00
C VAL A 514 23.63 51.89 -18.30
N LYS A 515 24.50 52.08 -19.31
CA LYS A 515 24.94 53.40 -19.77
C LYS A 515 24.41 53.67 -21.17
N PRO A 516 23.69 54.78 -21.41
CA PRO A 516 23.20 55.10 -22.75
C PRO A 516 24.37 55.45 -23.68
N VAL A 517 24.30 54.98 -24.93
CA VAL A 517 25.32 55.26 -25.96
C VAL A 517 25.21 56.72 -26.44
N SER A 518 23.99 57.26 -26.51
CA SER A 518 23.72 58.63 -26.96
C SER A 518 22.80 59.38 -25.98
N LYS A 519 22.77 60.72 -26.08
CA LYS A 519 21.81 61.54 -25.35
C LYS A 519 20.45 61.43 -26.07
N GLY A 520 19.41 60.93 -25.39
CA GLY A 520 18.04 60.91 -25.92
C GLY A 520 17.58 59.57 -26.51
N ILE A 521 18.03 58.44 -25.95
CA ILE A 521 17.59 57.11 -26.38
C ILE A 521 16.09 56.85 -26.06
N PRO A 522 15.37 56.09 -26.91
CA PRO A 522 13.98 55.72 -26.64
C PRO A 522 13.91 54.66 -25.53
N VAL A 523 13.28 55.01 -24.41
CA VAL A 523 13.06 54.10 -23.28
C VAL A 523 11.56 53.94 -23.06
N PHE A 524 11.10 52.69 -23.03
CA PHE A 524 9.71 52.39 -22.76
C PHE A 524 9.47 52.28 -21.26
N ASN A 525 8.32 52.76 -20.78
CA ASN A 525 7.90 52.77 -19.38
C ASN A 525 8.74 53.65 -18.42
N GLY A 526 9.38 54.70 -18.94
CA GLY A 526 9.94 55.79 -18.14
C GLY A 526 11.43 56.06 -18.36
N PRO A 527 12.06 56.99 -17.62
CA PRO A 527 13.48 57.31 -17.78
C PRO A 527 14.41 56.17 -17.35
N LEU A 528 15.51 55.99 -18.11
CA LEU A 528 16.58 55.05 -17.77
C LEU A 528 17.42 55.57 -16.59
N ALA A 529 17.54 54.76 -15.54
CA ALA A 529 18.38 55.08 -14.39
C ALA A 529 19.82 54.58 -14.61
N ASN A 530 20.74 55.49 -14.90
CA ASN A 530 22.13 55.16 -15.27
C ASN A 530 23.15 55.16 -14.11
N ARG A 531 22.74 55.53 -12.89
CA ARG A 531 23.62 55.60 -11.69
C ARG A 531 23.37 54.47 -10.68
N ARG A 532 22.43 53.56 -10.96
CA ARG A 532 22.03 52.49 -10.04
C ARG A 532 21.92 51.17 -10.79
N SER A 533 22.16 50.08 -10.06
CA SER A 533 22.01 48.73 -10.61
C SER A 533 20.53 48.46 -10.93
N LEU A 534 20.28 47.96 -12.13
CA LEU A 534 18.97 47.51 -12.60
C LEU A 534 18.99 45.99 -12.70
N LEU A 535 17.87 45.33 -12.43
CA LEU A 535 17.77 43.88 -12.57
C LEU A 535 17.41 43.52 -14.00
N THR A 536 18.18 42.64 -14.64
CA THR A 536 17.82 42.03 -15.90
C THR A 536 17.71 40.51 -15.73
N PHE A 537 16.91 39.88 -16.59
CA PHE A 537 16.77 38.42 -16.66
C PHE A 537 17.37 37.85 -17.95
N GLY A 538 18.15 38.66 -18.66
CA GLY A 538 18.72 38.34 -19.97
C GLY A 538 18.19 39.23 -21.07
N THR A 539 18.61 38.91 -22.29
CA THR A 539 18.25 39.62 -23.52
C THR A 539 17.46 38.68 -24.42
N SER A 540 16.38 39.17 -25.03
CA SER A 540 15.66 38.45 -26.09
C SER A 540 15.45 39.38 -27.27
N GLY A 541 15.92 38.94 -28.44
CA GLY A 541 15.89 39.76 -29.66
C GLY A 541 16.79 40.99 -29.56
N ASP A 542 16.26 42.14 -29.98
CA ASP A 542 16.97 43.42 -30.03
C ASP A 542 16.76 44.28 -28.77
N ARG A 543 16.11 43.75 -27.72
CA ARG A 543 15.74 44.53 -26.53
C ARG A 543 16.22 43.88 -25.24
N VAL A 544 16.57 44.74 -24.29
CA VAL A 544 16.82 44.35 -22.90
C VAL A 544 15.70 44.90 -22.01
N TRP A 545 15.16 44.02 -21.19
CA TRP A 545 14.22 44.39 -20.13
C TRP A 545 14.98 44.56 -18.83
N LEU A 546 14.73 45.69 -18.17
CA LEU A 546 15.39 46.13 -16.97
C LEU A 546 14.31 46.44 -15.93
N TRP A 547 14.45 45.94 -14.71
CA TRP A 547 13.57 46.28 -13.60
C TRP A 547 14.32 47.19 -12.64
N ASP A 548 13.68 48.30 -12.27
CA ASP A 548 14.24 49.31 -11.38
C ASP A 548 13.77 49.06 -9.93
N PRO A 549 14.65 48.61 -9.02
CA PRO A 549 14.25 48.25 -7.66
C PRO A 549 13.65 49.40 -6.86
N ARG A 550 13.98 50.66 -7.20
CA ARG A 550 13.44 51.83 -6.48
C ARG A 550 12.05 52.23 -6.94
N ARG A 551 11.74 52.01 -8.22
CA ARG A 551 10.45 52.40 -8.81
C ARG A 551 9.47 51.25 -8.87
N ASP A 552 9.94 50.03 -8.62
CA ASP A 552 9.20 48.79 -8.80
C ASP A 552 8.53 48.70 -10.18
N GLN A 553 9.27 49.11 -11.22
CA GLN A 553 8.79 49.17 -12.60
C GLN A 553 9.83 48.59 -13.55
N SER A 554 9.35 47.84 -14.54
CA SER A 554 10.15 47.41 -15.68
C SER A 554 10.16 48.46 -16.79
N LEU A 555 11.36 48.71 -17.31
CA LEU A 555 11.62 49.50 -18.49
C LEU A 555 12.28 48.63 -19.57
N SER A 556 12.09 48.99 -20.83
CA SER A 556 12.74 48.30 -21.95
C SER A 556 13.45 49.26 -22.88
N VAL A 557 14.62 48.84 -23.32
CA VAL A 557 15.52 49.61 -24.17
C VAL A 557 16.06 48.68 -25.26
N ARG A 558 16.38 49.25 -26.43
CA ARG A 558 17.04 48.48 -27.49
C ARG A 558 18.50 48.26 -27.12
N LEU A 559 19.05 47.10 -27.48
CA LEU A 559 20.38 46.69 -27.04
C LEU A 559 21.49 47.55 -27.67
N GLU A 560 21.27 48.06 -28.89
CA GLU A 560 22.21 48.97 -29.56
C GLU A 560 22.32 50.36 -28.92
N ASP A 561 21.31 50.75 -28.13
CA ASP A 561 21.21 52.08 -27.54
C ASP A 561 21.90 52.16 -26.16
N VAL A 562 22.31 51.01 -25.60
CA VAL A 562 22.88 50.91 -24.26
C VAL A 562 24.06 49.97 -24.15
N VAL A 563 25.02 50.34 -23.32
CA VAL A 563 26.09 49.46 -22.85
C VAL A 563 25.67 48.87 -21.52
N VAL A 564 25.56 47.54 -21.45
CA VAL A 564 25.20 46.79 -20.24
C VAL A 564 26.46 46.16 -19.64
N THR A 565 26.72 46.42 -18.37
CA THR A 565 27.86 45.87 -17.61
C THR A 565 27.34 45.19 -16.35
N GLU A 566 27.96 44.09 -15.90
CA GLU A 566 27.55 43.45 -14.66
C GLU A 566 27.84 44.36 -13.46
N ALA A 567 26.87 44.50 -12.56
CA ALA A 567 27.02 45.31 -11.36
C ALA A 567 27.59 44.46 -10.23
N GLY A 568 28.73 44.88 -9.66
CA GLY A 568 29.29 44.27 -8.45
C GLY A 568 28.66 44.78 -7.15
N ALA A 569 27.86 45.84 -7.20
CA ALA A 569 27.21 46.49 -6.05
C ALA A 569 25.94 47.28 -6.48
N SER A 570 25.23 47.88 -5.51
CA SER A 570 23.97 48.63 -5.74
C SER A 570 24.10 49.94 -6.54
N THR A 571 25.33 50.41 -6.79
CA THR A 571 25.62 51.70 -7.45
C THR A 571 26.49 51.49 -8.68
N CYS A 572 26.20 52.23 -9.75
CA CYS A 572 26.95 52.19 -11.00
C CYS A 572 27.89 53.39 -11.10
N GLY A 573 29.16 53.11 -11.40
CA GLY A 573 30.25 54.10 -11.55
C GLY A 573 30.41 54.61 -12.97
#